data_AF-A0AAZ3RJA2-F1
#
_entry.id   AF-A0AAZ3RJA2-F1
#
_cell.length_a   1.000
_cell.length_b   1.000
_cell.length_c   1.000
_cell.angle_alpha   90.00
_cell.angle_beta   90.00
_cell.angle_gamma   90.00
#
_symmetry.space_group_name_H-M   'P 1'
#
loop_
_entity.id
_entity.type
_entity.pdbx_description
1 polymer ?
#
loop_
_entity_poly.entity_id
_entity_poly.type
_entity_poly.pdbx_seq_one_letter_code
_entity_poly.pdbx_strand_id
1 'polypeptide(L)'
;MDSFRRFQDDDYKNWIKTTMGLNCLKTRLGGFLEHETETYHDHLRNKVNANKGDLCTTQCNLKKWMPRPKQVPQVCEVCEPWRDEIWANHSFKGGQVYWNNSKPYLWPTKKWEVAKVTNVRNQVMHSADFRVEKRELESYLGRIKDLGQALKTHYPKFSELTEEIEQLQNTDFSFIMSCVGKKIVLAADKIPESMLKLQNFLSLEQQILKEKLECLSQRYEEDRETALTLEELQCVRVFLEGNNDLQKSLAPQWERLTEVQERVDTLTFRVDTLEMNTRTHDPEFSTDILKYKNHLYEEARRQGWPEPVFSEIKEALGYRGRVQVRGQTFEGVQVCPKSKTAHQEVAKLALSQLAKDCASLSELANDTEEGEASSSQTDQPQSLSCTGPVFFGSVTVVLKTDITSGEGHSGMTEAVQSAYKKLALLLDLPESASSYKDVVLEHCHTRDVPPPEEAVQSDAEEKTYQCTLRFTGPITFYVPEGSSKKKQACQQAAKVALQRLSGVLGSKEVMGGNYVSTLKELLEAQTPQLDKPAYDVTDRGRGAGEVTERGEWRNVEG
;
A
#
# COMPACT_ATOMS: atom_id res chain seq x y z
N MET A 1 -3.79 29.23 18.24
CA MET A 1 -3.72 29.77 16.86
C MET A 1 -3.23 28.73 15.85
N ASP A 2 -2.58 27.63 16.26
CA ASP A 2 -2.08 26.60 15.33
C ASP A 2 -3.15 25.68 14.70
N SER A 3 -4.32 25.55 15.32
CA SER A 3 -5.45 24.73 14.83
C SER A 3 -6.00 25.10 13.45
N PHE A 4 -5.60 26.22 12.83
CA PHE A 4 -6.10 26.60 11.51
C PHE A 4 -5.02 26.56 10.41
N ARG A 5 -3.78 26.16 10.74
CA ARG A 5 -2.70 26.07 9.75
C ARG A 5 -2.98 25.05 8.63
N ARG A 6 -3.74 23.99 8.92
CA ARG A 6 -4.15 23.00 7.91
C ARG A 6 -4.94 23.60 6.74
N PHE A 7 -5.61 24.74 6.94
CA PHE A 7 -6.30 25.46 5.87
C PHE A 7 -5.38 26.38 5.06
N GLN A 8 -4.07 26.34 5.26
CA GLN A 8 -3.11 26.93 4.33
C GLN A 8 -2.72 25.93 3.24
N ASP A 9 -2.94 24.64 3.49
CA ASP A 9 -2.71 23.56 2.55
C ASP A 9 -3.85 23.46 1.54
N ASP A 10 -3.52 23.66 0.26
CA ASP A 10 -4.49 23.61 -0.81
C ASP A 10 -5.00 22.20 -1.09
N ASP A 11 -4.18 21.17 -0.89
CA ASP A 11 -4.59 19.77 -1.07
C ASP A 11 -5.60 19.35 0.01
N TYR A 12 -5.43 19.88 1.23
CA TYR A 12 -6.40 19.65 2.31
C TYR A 12 -7.75 20.33 2.02
N LYS A 13 -7.74 21.57 1.50
CA LYS A 13 -8.99 22.24 1.07
C LYS A 13 -9.67 21.46 -0.05
N ASN A 14 -8.90 20.97 -1.02
CA ASN A 14 -9.41 20.18 -2.12
C ASN A 14 -10.00 18.84 -1.63
N TRP A 15 -9.41 18.23 -0.61
CA TRP A 15 -9.96 17.03 0.02
C TRP A 15 -11.33 17.31 0.69
N ILE A 16 -11.48 18.43 1.41
CA ILE A 16 -12.77 18.85 1.97
C ILE A 16 -13.79 19.06 0.85
N LYS A 17 -13.44 19.80 -0.20
CA LYS A 17 -14.32 20.03 -1.37
C LYS A 17 -14.75 18.73 -2.04
N THR A 18 -13.81 17.79 -2.25
CA THR A 18 -14.11 16.48 -2.84
C THR A 18 -15.11 15.71 -1.99
N THR A 19 -14.89 15.69 -0.67
CA THR A 19 -15.75 14.95 0.26
C THR A 19 -17.14 15.58 0.38
N MET A 20 -17.23 16.91 0.37
CA MET A 20 -18.50 17.63 0.29
C MET A 20 -19.26 17.30 -1.01
N GLY A 21 -18.58 17.25 -2.15
CA GLY A 21 -19.19 16.88 -3.42
C GLY A 21 -19.75 15.45 -3.41
N LEU A 22 -19.02 14.52 -2.79
CA LEU A 22 -19.50 13.16 -2.57
C LEU A 22 -20.67 13.09 -1.60
N ASN A 23 -20.74 13.96 -0.60
CA ASN A 23 -21.88 14.02 0.30
C ASN A 23 -23.14 14.58 -0.39
N CYS A 24 -22.99 15.60 -1.24
CA CYS A 24 -24.06 16.08 -2.12
C CYS A 24 -24.59 14.93 -3.00
N LEU A 25 -23.68 14.16 -3.61
CA LEU A 25 -24.03 13.00 -4.40
C LEU A 25 -24.71 11.91 -3.55
N LYS A 26 -24.16 11.53 -2.40
CA LYS A 26 -24.69 10.53 -1.45
C LYS A 26 -26.13 10.86 -1.04
N THR A 27 -26.39 12.12 -0.71
CA THR A 27 -27.73 12.58 -0.30
C THR A 27 -28.75 12.41 -1.43
N ARG A 28 -28.37 12.78 -2.66
CA ARG A 28 -29.24 12.66 -3.84
C ARG A 28 -29.41 11.22 -4.29
N LEU A 29 -28.33 10.42 -4.27
CA LEU A 29 -28.38 8.98 -4.49
C LEU A 29 -29.24 8.28 -3.44
N GLY A 30 -29.19 8.68 -2.18
CA GLY A 30 -30.07 8.15 -1.14
C GLY A 30 -31.54 8.40 -1.46
N GLY A 31 -31.89 9.64 -1.84
CA GLY A 31 -33.25 9.98 -2.26
C GLY A 31 -33.68 9.27 -3.55
N PHE A 32 -32.77 9.14 -4.52
CA PHE A 32 -32.99 8.41 -5.76
C PHE A 32 -33.23 6.92 -5.51
N LEU A 33 -32.36 6.26 -4.74
CA LEU A 33 -32.51 4.86 -4.37
C LEU A 33 -33.81 4.64 -3.60
N GLU A 34 -34.15 5.53 -2.66
CA GLU A 34 -35.42 5.45 -1.91
C GLU A 34 -36.64 5.59 -2.84
N HIS A 35 -36.57 6.48 -3.84
CA HIS A 35 -37.60 6.71 -4.84
C HIS A 35 -37.73 5.53 -5.80
N GLU A 36 -36.66 5.12 -6.47
CA GLU A 36 -36.65 3.98 -7.39
C GLU A 36 -37.03 2.67 -6.69
N THR A 37 -36.55 2.46 -5.46
CA THR A 37 -36.92 1.28 -4.67
C THR A 37 -38.40 1.31 -4.30
N GLU A 38 -38.99 2.47 -4.00
CA GLU A 38 -40.44 2.60 -3.78
C GLU A 38 -41.22 2.41 -5.07
N THR A 39 -40.84 3.06 -6.17
CA THR A 39 -41.50 2.93 -7.47
C THR A 39 -41.49 1.48 -7.97
N TYR A 40 -40.35 0.80 -7.84
CA TYR A 40 -40.24 -0.62 -8.13
C TYR A 40 -41.10 -1.46 -7.18
N HIS A 41 -41.09 -1.16 -5.88
CA HIS A 41 -41.92 -1.86 -4.91
C HIS A 41 -43.42 -1.70 -5.18
N ASP A 42 -43.87 -0.50 -5.52
CA ASP A 42 -45.25 -0.20 -5.90
C ASP A 42 -45.64 -0.88 -7.21
N HIS A 43 -44.75 -0.94 -8.20
CA HIS A 43 -44.97 -1.69 -9.43
C HIS A 43 -45.19 -3.18 -9.16
N LEU A 44 -44.32 -3.80 -8.35
CA LEU A 44 -44.48 -5.18 -7.92
C LEU A 44 -45.77 -5.36 -7.11
N ARG A 45 -46.04 -4.45 -6.18
CA ARG A 45 -47.23 -4.47 -5.34
C ARG A 45 -48.50 -4.42 -6.18
N ASN A 46 -48.56 -3.55 -7.19
CA ASN A 46 -49.71 -3.43 -8.09
C ASN A 46 -49.93 -4.70 -8.91
N LYS A 47 -48.86 -5.33 -9.38
CA LYS A 47 -48.96 -6.61 -10.11
C LYS A 47 -49.39 -7.77 -9.22
N VAL A 48 -48.89 -7.85 -7.98
CA VAL A 48 -49.21 -8.92 -7.04
C VAL A 48 -50.60 -8.72 -6.43
N ASN A 49 -50.94 -7.49 -6.02
CA ASN A 49 -52.22 -7.17 -5.38
C ASN A 49 -53.42 -7.23 -6.33
N ALA A 50 -53.21 -7.32 -7.65
CA ALA A 50 -54.27 -7.65 -8.60
C ALA A 50 -54.98 -8.99 -8.24
N ASN A 51 -54.37 -9.83 -7.39
CA ASN A 51 -54.87 -11.18 -7.07
C ASN A 51 -55.05 -11.55 -5.58
N LYS A 52 -54.90 -10.65 -4.59
CA LYS A 52 -55.36 -10.73 -3.16
C LYS A 52 -54.39 -9.98 -2.22
N GLY A 53 -54.91 -9.05 -1.43
CA GLY A 53 -54.16 -8.26 -0.45
C GLY A 53 -54.02 -8.91 0.93
N ASP A 54 -53.76 -10.23 1.00
CA ASP A 54 -53.63 -10.93 2.28
C ASP A 54 -52.21 -10.82 2.85
N LEU A 55 -52.09 -10.72 4.19
CA LEU A 55 -50.80 -10.72 4.88
C LEU A 55 -50.36 -12.16 5.18
N CYS A 56 -49.06 -12.43 5.02
CA CYS A 56 -48.48 -13.74 5.31
C CYS A 56 -48.61 -14.10 6.80
N THR A 57 -49.52 -15.00 7.14
CA THR A 57 -49.73 -15.50 8.51
C THR A 57 -48.71 -16.57 8.93
N THR A 58 -48.12 -17.27 7.96
CA THR A 58 -47.12 -18.35 8.18
C THR A 58 -45.74 -17.85 8.59
N GLN A 59 -45.50 -16.53 8.57
CA GLN A 59 -44.19 -15.91 8.82
C GLN A 59 -43.03 -16.59 8.08
N CYS A 60 -43.22 -16.87 6.78
CA CYS A 60 -42.22 -17.56 5.96
C CYS A 60 -40.82 -16.96 6.15
N ASN A 61 -39.82 -17.82 6.43
CA ASN A 61 -38.46 -17.42 6.76
C ASN A 61 -37.45 -18.24 5.96
N LEU A 62 -36.59 -17.52 5.22
CA LEU A 62 -35.63 -18.12 4.30
C LEU A 62 -34.19 -18.11 4.82
N LYS A 63 -33.94 -17.72 6.08
CA LYS A 63 -32.58 -17.67 6.65
C LYS A 63 -31.81 -18.99 6.53
N LYS A 64 -32.50 -20.13 6.65
CA LYS A 64 -31.91 -21.47 6.56
C LYS A 64 -31.87 -22.03 5.12
N TRP A 65 -32.45 -21.31 4.17
CA TRP A 65 -32.47 -21.73 2.78
C TRP A 65 -31.11 -21.45 2.14
N MET A 66 -30.48 -22.47 1.54
CA MET A 66 -29.18 -22.32 0.91
C MET A 66 -29.35 -21.95 -0.57
N PRO A 67 -28.77 -20.82 -1.02
CA PRO A 67 -28.98 -20.35 -2.37
C PRO A 67 -28.28 -21.23 -3.40
N ARG A 68 -29.02 -21.64 -4.44
CA ARG A 68 -28.52 -22.43 -5.57
C ARG A 68 -28.92 -21.75 -6.89
N PRO A 69 -28.08 -21.82 -7.95
CA PRO A 69 -28.42 -21.23 -9.24
C PRO A 69 -29.76 -21.75 -9.78
N LYS A 70 -30.60 -20.86 -10.32
CA LYS A 70 -31.89 -21.19 -10.95
C LYS A 70 -32.94 -21.86 -10.02
N GLN A 71 -32.74 -21.86 -8.71
CA GLN A 71 -33.71 -22.42 -7.76
C GLN A 71 -34.44 -21.31 -7.00
N VAL A 72 -35.74 -21.53 -6.81
CA VAL A 72 -36.61 -20.65 -6.01
C VAL A 72 -37.05 -21.37 -4.72
N PRO A 73 -37.16 -20.65 -3.61
CA PRO A 73 -37.59 -21.22 -2.34
C PRO A 73 -39.08 -21.58 -2.35
N GLN A 74 -39.43 -22.63 -1.62
CA GLN A 74 -40.83 -22.94 -1.30
C GLN A 74 -41.33 -21.94 -0.24
N VAL A 75 -42.45 -21.27 -0.53
CA VAL A 75 -43.08 -20.26 0.35
C VAL A 75 -44.60 -20.50 0.33
N CYS A 76 -45.35 -19.85 1.23
CA CYS A 76 -46.81 -19.98 1.26
C CYS A 76 -47.48 -19.30 0.06
N GLU A 77 -48.76 -19.60 -0.16
CA GLU A 77 -49.60 -19.07 -1.24
C GLU A 77 -49.62 -17.52 -1.31
N VAL A 78 -49.43 -16.84 -0.17
CA VAL A 78 -49.39 -15.37 -0.10
C VAL A 78 -48.02 -14.82 -0.54
N CYS A 79 -46.93 -15.51 -0.22
CA CYS A 79 -45.58 -15.08 -0.54
C CYS A 79 -45.12 -15.52 -1.94
N GLU A 80 -45.76 -16.54 -2.51
CA GLU A 80 -45.43 -17.12 -3.81
C GLU A 80 -45.55 -16.11 -4.97
N PRO A 81 -46.64 -15.33 -5.10
CA PRO A 81 -46.74 -14.31 -6.13
C PRO A 81 -45.64 -13.25 -6.05
N TRP A 82 -45.25 -12.85 -4.83
CA TRP A 82 -44.13 -11.95 -4.60
C TRP A 82 -42.80 -12.56 -5.03
N ARG A 83 -42.52 -13.82 -4.65
CA ARG A 83 -41.31 -14.54 -5.07
C ARG A 83 -41.22 -14.60 -6.59
N ASP A 84 -42.31 -14.94 -7.27
CA ASP A 84 -42.31 -15.14 -8.71
C ASP A 84 -42.12 -13.82 -9.47
N GLU A 85 -42.76 -12.74 -9.04
CA GLU A 85 -42.56 -11.44 -9.66
C GLU A 85 -41.16 -10.86 -9.37
N ILE A 86 -40.63 -11.04 -8.15
CA ILE A 86 -39.23 -10.68 -7.83
C ILE A 86 -38.25 -11.45 -8.72
N TRP A 87 -38.49 -12.75 -8.92
CA TRP A 87 -37.68 -13.59 -9.79
C TRP A 87 -37.78 -13.16 -11.27
N ALA A 88 -38.99 -12.85 -11.75
CA ALA A 88 -39.23 -12.44 -13.13
C ALA A 88 -38.56 -11.10 -13.49
N ASN A 89 -38.49 -10.17 -12.54
CA ASN A 89 -37.86 -8.85 -12.71
C ASN A 89 -36.36 -8.84 -12.37
N HIS A 90 -35.76 -9.99 -12.03
CA HIS A 90 -34.33 -10.08 -11.79
C HIS A 90 -33.54 -9.86 -13.08
N SER A 91 -32.66 -8.86 -13.10
CA SER A 91 -31.93 -8.41 -14.29
C SER A 91 -30.95 -9.46 -14.85
N PHE A 92 -30.36 -10.30 -13.99
CA PHE A 92 -29.50 -11.39 -14.43
C PHE A 92 -30.32 -12.69 -14.60
N LYS A 93 -30.84 -12.91 -15.82
CA LYS A 93 -31.61 -14.11 -16.18
C LYS A 93 -30.70 -15.34 -16.19
N GLY A 94 -30.68 -16.07 -15.08
CA GLY A 94 -29.78 -17.21 -14.83
C GLY A 94 -28.91 -17.07 -13.58
N GLY A 95 -28.96 -15.90 -12.92
CA GLY A 95 -28.26 -15.60 -11.69
C GLY A 95 -28.79 -16.26 -10.43
N GLN A 96 -27.97 -16.22 -9.39
CA GLN A 96 -28.38 -16.57 -8.03
C GLN A 96 -29.08 -15.36 -7.39
N VAL A 97 -30.30 -15.57 -6.90
CA VAL A 97 -31.02 -14.61 -6.07
C VAL A 97 -30.79 -14.97 -4.60
N TYR A 98 -30.36 -13.99 -3.80
CA TYR A 98 -29.99 -14.19 -2.40
C TYR A 98 -31.23 -14.13 -1.49
N TRP A 99 -32.15 -15.08 -1.69
CA TRP A 99 -33.44 -15.11 -0.99
C TRP A 99 -33.33 -15.12 0.55
N ASN A 100 -32.26 -15.71 1.08
CA ASN A 100 -31.97 -15.80 2.51
C ASN A 100 -31.64 -14.45 3.17
N ASN A 101 -31.38 -13.40 2.39
CA ASN A 101 -31.17 -12.03 2.89
C ASN A 101 -32.49 -11.30 3.18
N SER A 102 -33.63 -11.89 2.80
CA SER A 102 -34.94 -11.25 2.91
C SER A 102 -35.92 -12.06 3.75
N LYS A 103 -36.97 -11.39 4.23
CA LYS A 103 -38.07 -12.02 4.95
C LYS A 103 -39.36 -11.95 4.12
N PRO A 104 -39.83 -13.08 3.56
CA PRO A 104 -41.00 -13.10 2.69
C PRO A 104 -42.24 -12.40 3.23
N TYR A 105 -42.53 -12.55 4.53
CA TYR A 105 -43.69 -11.92 5.16
C TYR A 105 -43.63 -10.39 5.21
N LEU A 106 -42.47 -9.79 4.94
CA LEU A 106 -42.29 -8.33 4.89
C LEU A 106 -42.27 -7.78 3.45
N TRP A 107 -42.17 -8.62 2.42
CA TRP A 107 -42.17 -8.16 1.03
C TRP A 107 -43.36 -7.26 0.67
N PRO A 108 -44.60 -7.47 1.17
CA PRO A 108 -45.71 -6.57 0.85
C PRO A 108 -45.59 -5.16 1.42
N THR A 109 -44.89 -4.99 2.55
CA THR A 109 -44.94 -3.77 3.37
C THR A 109 -43.60 -3.06 3.51
N LYS A 110 -42.49 -3.72 3.19
CA LYS A 110 -41.13 -3.17 3.36
C LYS A 110 -40.35 -3.28 2.04
N LYS A 111 -40.25 -2.17 1.31
CA LYS A 111 -39.52 -2.07 0.02
C LYS A 111 -38.08 -2.57 0.08
N TRP A 112 -37.37 -2.29 1.18
CA TRP A 112 -35.99 -2.74 1.37
C TRP A 112 -35.86 -4.25 1.52
N GLU A 113 -36.91 -4.97 1.92
CA GLU A 113 -36.89 -6.45 1.98
C GLU A 113 -36.92 -7.07 0.58
N VAL A 114 -37.49 -6.36 -0.40
CA VAL A 114 -37.42 -6.73 -1.80
C VAL A 114 -36.03 -6.38 -2.38
N ALA A 115 -35.48 -5.21 -2.07
CA ALA A 115 -34.15 -4.82 -2.54
C ALA A 115 -33.01 -5.68 -1.98
N LYS A 116 -33.16 -6.29 -0.79
CA LYS A 116 -32.15 -7.18 -0.19
C LYS A 116 -31.85 -8.44 -1.01
N VAL A 117 -32.73 -8.83 -1.92
CA VAL A 117 -32.52 -10.00 -2.79
C VAL A 117 -31.59 -9.70 -3.96
N THR A 118 -31.40 -8.40 -4.29
CA THR A 118 -30.47 -7.91 -5.31
C THR A 118 -29.15 -7.49 -4.66
N ASN A 119 -28.06 -8.22 -4.94
CA ASN A 119 -26.74 -7.93 -4.39
C ASN A 119 -26.09 -6.79 -5.19
N VAL A 120 -26.18 -5.55 -4.70
CA VAL A 120 -25.40 -4.42 -5.25
C VAL A 120 -24.39 -3.98 -4.20
N ARG A 121 -23.19 -4.56 -4.26
CA ARG A 121 -22.07 -4.25 -3.37
C ARG A 121 -21.30 -3.07 -3.97
N ASN A 122 -21.50 -1.86 -3.45
CA ASN A 122 -20.67 -0.70 -3.80
C ASN A 122 -19.40 -0.68 -2.94
N GLN A 123 -18.25 -0.82 -3.60
CA GLN A 123 -16.91 -0.53 -3.07
C GLN A 123 -16.47 0.81 -3.64
N VAL A 124 -16.65 1.92 -2.91
CA VAL A 124 -15.98 3.17 -3.28
C VAL A 124 -15.77 3.97 -2.00
N MET A 125 -14.50 4.15 -1.61
CA MET A 125 -13.90 5.44 -1.20
C MET A 125 -12.49 5.17 -0.67
N HIS A 126 -11.46 5.61 -1.41
CA HIS A 126 -10.05 5.45 -1.05
C HIS A 126 -9.28 6.76 -1.24
N SER A 127 -9.15 7.54 -0.17
CA SER A 127 -8.04 8.50 0.02
C SER A 127 -7.74 8.56 1.52
N ALA A 128 -6.55 8.11 1.88
CA ALA A 128 -6.15 7.90 3.27
C ALA A 128 -5.44 9.12 3.88
N ASP A 129 -4.81 9.95 3.06
CA ASP A 129 -3.89 11.03 3.44
C ASP A 129 -4.53 12.41 3.60
N PHE A 130 -5.84 12.53 3.37
CA PHE A 130 -6.60 13.80 3.47
C PHE A 130 -6.13 14.88 2.49
N ARG A 131 -5.50 14.47 1.38
CA ARG A 131 -5.04 15.35 0.31
C ARG A 131 -5.68 14.95 -1.01
N VAL A 132 -6.00 15.94 -1.83
CA VAL A 132 -6.44 15.73 -3.22
C VAL A 132 -5.79 16.80 -4.08
N GLU A 133 -5.03 16.39 -5.10
CA GLU A 133 -4.43 17.35 -6.03
C GLU A 133 -5.52 18.06 -6.84
N LYS A 134 -5.26 19.30 -7.26
CA LYS A 134 -6.24 20.11 -8.02
C LYS A 134 -6.78 19.39 -9.28
N ARG A 135 -5.90 18.72 -10.03
CA ARG A 135 -6.28 17.95 -11.23
C ARG A 135 -7.23 16.81 -10.87
N GLU A 136 -6.96 16.12 -9.78
CA GLU A 136 -7.80 15.02 -9.30
C GLU A 136 -9.14 15.54 -8.82
N LEU A 137 -9.18 16.63 -8.06
CA LEU A 137 -10.42 17.32 -7.66
C LEU A 137 -11.30 17.63 -8.88
N GLU A 138 -10.73 18.27 -9.91
CA GLU A 138 -11.45 18.61 -11.14
C GLU A 138 -12.01 17.36 -11.83
N SER A 139 -11.23 16.28 -11.90
CA SER A 139 -11.65 14.99 -12.44
C SER A 139 -12.76 14.32 -11.60
N TYR A 140 -12.66 14.35 -10.27
CA TYR A 140 -13.68 13.80 -9.37
C TYR A 140 -15.00 14.55 -9.48
N LEU A 141 -14.95 15.89 -9.40
CA LEU A 141 -16.15 16.72 -9.51
C LEU A 141 -16.77 16.61 -10.91
N GLY A 142 -15.97 16.50 -11.97
CA GLY A 142 -16.44 16.22 -13.33
C GLY A 142 -17.26 14.93 -13.41
N ARG A 143 -16.73 13.82 -12.88
CA ARG A 143 -17.45 12.54 -12.84
C ARG A 143 -18.75 12.60 -12.03
N ILE A 144 -18.77 13.34 -10.92
CA ILE A 144 -19.99 13.56 -10.13
C ILE A 144 -21.05 14.31 -10.95
N LYS A 145 -20.64 15.33 -11.71
CA LYS A 145 -21.53 16.08 -12.61
C LYS A 145 -22.08 15.18 -13.71
N ASP A 146 -21.24 14.39 -14.37
CA ASP A 146 -21.64 13.47 -15.44
C ASP A 146 -22.68 12.46 -14.93
N LEU A 147 -22.44 11.88 -13.76
CA LEU A 147 -23.39 10.96 -13.12
C LEU A 147 -24.71 11.67 -12.76
N GLY A 148 -24.64 12.88 -12.21
CA GLY A 148 -25.81 13.70 -11.92
C GLY A 148 -26.65 14.00 -13.16
N GLN A 149 -26.00 14.34 -14.27
CA GLN A 149 -26.67 14.59 -15.55
C GLN A 149 -27.34 13.33 -16.11
N ALA A 150 -26.65 12.18 -16.04
CA ALA A 150 -27.21 10.90 -16.45
C ALA A 150 -28.45 10.49 -15.63
N LEU A 151 -28.47 10.81 -14.33
CA LEU A 151 -29.59 10.49 -13.43
C LEU A 151 -30.69 11.55 -13.40
N LYS A 152 -30.45 12.75 -13.94
CA LYS A 152 -31.40 13.89 -13.93
C LYS A 152 -32.71 13.58 -14.63
N THR A 153 -32.69 12.82 -15.71
CA THR A 153 -33.89 12.40 -16.45
C THR A 153 -34.78 11.47 -15.64
N HIS A 154 -34.19 10.69 -14.72
CA HIS A 154 -34.89 9.73 -13.87
C HIS A 154 -35.34 10.35 -12.55
N TYR A 155 -34.55 11.27 -11.99
CA TYR A 155 -34.90 11.94 -10.74
C TYR A 155 -34.59 13.43 -10.79
N PRO A 156 -35.62 14.28 -10.94
CA PRO A 156 -35.46 15.72 -11.16
C PRO A 156 -34.63 16.44 -10.11
N LYS A 157 -34.53 15.93 -8.87
CA LYS A 157 -33.69 16.54 -7.84
C LYS A 157 -32.18 16.52 -8.18
N PHE A 158 -31.73 15.83 -9.21
CA PHE A 158 -30.35 16.00 -9.70
C PHE A 158 -30.13 17.29 -10.51
N SER A 159 -31.19 18.07 -10.82
CA SER A 159 -31.10 19.29 -11.62
C SER A 159 -30.17 20.35 -11.03
N GLU A 160 -30.13 20.46 -9.70
CA GLU A 160 -29.35 21.44 -8.94
C GLU A 160 -27.94 20.93 -8.61
N LEU A 161 -27.67 19.62 -8.79
CA LEU A 161 -26.38 19.03 -8.37
C LEU A 161 -25.20 19.66 -9.13
N THR A 162 -25.37 19.96 -10.42
CA THR A 162 -24.29 20.57 -11.21
C THR A 162 -23.95 21.97 -10.70
N GLU A 163 -24.96 22.78 -10.40
CA GLU A 163 -24.78 24.15 -9.88
C GLU A 163 -24.17 24.13 -8.47
N GLU A 164 -24.59 23.20 -7.60
CA GLU A 164 -24.02 23.02 -6.27
C GLU A 164 -22.54 22.61 -6.32
N ILE A 165 -22.18 21.70 -7.22
CA ILE A 165 -20.78 21.27 -7.40
C ILE A 165 -19.92 22.42 -7.95
N GLU A 166 -20.49 23.29 -8.79
CA GLU A 166 -19.80 24.49 -9.28
C GLU A 166 -19.60 25.55 -8.20
N GLN A 167 -20.61 25.78 -7.37
CA GLN A 167 -20.49 26.65 -6.20
C GLN A 167 -19.43 26.11 -5.23
N LEU A 168 -19.39 24.80 -5.02
CA LEU A 168 -18.41 24.13 -4.17
C LEU A 168 -16.97 24.25 -4.71
N GLN A 169 -16.79 24.01 -6.02
CA GLN A 169 -15.50 24.14 -6.69
C GLN A 169 -14.92 25.55 -6.52
N ASN A 170 -15.79 26.56 -6.65
CA ASN A 170 -15.45 27.98 -6.56
C ASN A 170 -15.49 28.55 -5.12
N THR A 171 -15.78 27.73 -4.11
CA THR A 171 -15.80 28.19 -2.72
C THR A 171 -14.40 28.61 -2.29
N ASP A 172 -14.29 29.85 -1.81
CA ASP A 172 -13.05 30.45 -1.32
C ASP A 172 -12.90 30.25 0.21
N PHE A 173 -11.77 29.65 0.60
CA PHE A 173 -11.42 29.35 1.98
C PHE A 173 -10.58 30.48 2.61
N SER A 174 -10.21 31.52 1.84
CA SER A 174 -9.45 32.69 2.30
C SER A 174 -10.14 33.43 3.45
N PHE A 175 -11.48 33.37 3.50
CA PHE A 175 -12.28 33.92 4.58
C PHE A 175 -11.89 33.31 5.95
N ILE A 176 -11.61 32.00 6.02
CA ILE A 176 -11.18 31.32 7.25
C ILE A 176 -9.83 31.90 7.74
N MET A 177 -8.92 32.20 6.81
CA MET A 177 -7.63 32.84 7.12
C MET A 177 -7.80 34.28 7.60
N SER A 178 -8.77 35.01 7.04
CA SER A 178 -9.07 36.38 7.44
C SER A 178 -9.64 36.49 8.87
N CYS A 179 -10.39 35.47 9.33
CA CYS A 179 -10.95 35.40 10.68
C CYS A 179 -9.90 35.06 11.75
N VAL A 180 -8.81 34.38 11.36
CA VAL A 180 -7.77 33.91 12.29
C VAL A 180 -6.64 34.94 12.46
N GLY A 181 -6.35 35.73 11.42
CA GLY A 181 -5.22 36.68 11.39
C GLY A 181 -5.51 38.10 11.91
N LYS A 182 -6.77 38.50 12.09
CA LYS A 182 -7.11 39.84 12.57
C LYS A 182 -7.66 39.76 13.99
N LYS A 183 -6.97 40.41 14.95
CA LYS A 183 -7.66 41.02 16.10
C LYS A 183 -8.90 41.69 15.53
N ILE A 184 -10.10 41.31 15.97
CA ILE A 184 -11.37 41.80 15.47
C ILE A 184 -11.35 43.35 15.53
N VAL A 185 -10.99 43.97 14.41
CA VAL A 185 -11.11 45.42 14.15
C VAL A 185 -11.79 45.53 12.79
N LEU A 186 -13.01 44.99 12.69
CA LEU A 186 -13.93 45.26 11.59
C LEU A 186 -15.34 45.34 12.18
N ALA A 187 -16.10 46.31 11.67
CA ALA A 187 -17.34 46.86 12.24
C ALA A 187 -18.36 45.82 12.75
N ALA A 188 -18.99 46.16 13.88
CA ALA A 188 -19.84 45.30 14.71
C ALA A 188 -21.02 44.63 13.99
N ASP A 189 -21.45 45.13 12.83
CA ASP A 189 -22.71 44.71 12.18
C ASP A 189 -22.60 43.43 11.32
N LYS A 190 -21.39 42.94 10.99
CA LYS A 190 -21.19 41.70 10.16
C LYS A 190 -20.67 40.50 10.95
N ILE A 191 -20.49 40.65 12.25
CA ILE A 191 -19.89 39.66 13.16
C ILE A 191 -20.74 38.38 13.33
N PRO A 192 -22.09 38.42 13.41
CA PRO A 192 -22.89 37.22 13.68
C PRO A 192 -22.89 36.22 12.51
N GLU A 193 -23.03 36.73 11.28
CA GLU A 193 -23.14 35.88 10.09
C GLU A 193 -21.79 35.25 9.69
N SER A 194 -20.69 35.99 9.88
CA SER A 194 -19.33 35.53 9.61
C SER A 194 -18.88 34.45 10.60
N MET A 195 -19.15 34.62 11.90
CA MET A 195 -18.90 33.58 12.90
C MET A 195 -19.79 32.34 12.69
N LEU A 196 -21.06 32.51 12.30
CA LEU A 196 -21.94 31.38 11.99
C LEU A 196 -21.45 30.56 10.80
N LYS A 197 -20.97 31.22 9.72
CA LYS A 197 -20.37 30.54 8.57
C LYS A 197 -19.12 29.75 8.94
N LEU A 198 -18.25 30.31 9.78
CA LEU A 198 -17.06 29.61 10.28
C LEU A 198 -17.45 28.40 11.14
N GLN A 199 -18.42 28.55 12.05
CA GLN A 199 -18.88 27.47 12.91
C GLN A 199 -19.51 26.31 12.12
N ASN A 200 -20.33 26.63 11.10
CA ASN A 200 -20.93 25.63 10.21
C ASN A 200 -19.87 24.88 9.39
N PHE A 201 -18.82 25.59 8.99
CA PHE A 201 -17.73 24.98 8.26
C PHE A 201 -16.90 24.03 9.14
N LEU A 202 -16.56 24.44 10.37
CA LEU A 202 -15.81 23.60 11.30
C LEU A 202 -16.62 22.38 11.76
N SER A 203 -17.93 22.52 11.95
CA SER A 203 -18.79 21.36 12.25
C SER A 203 -18.85 20.38 11.09
N LEU A 204 -18.84 20.88 9.85
CA LEU A 204 -18.82 20.05 8.65
C LEU A 204 -17.49 19.31 8.49
N GLU A 205 -16.36 19.97 8.72
CA GLU A 205 -15.03 19.33 8.76
C GLU A 205 -15.01 18.19 9.79
N GLN A 206 -15.49 18.44 11.00
CA GLN A 206 -15.58 17.43 12.05
C GLN A 206 -16.48 16.26 11.66
N GLN A 207 -17.64 16.54 11.04
CA GLN A 207 -18.56 15.50 10.59
C GLN A 207 -17.95 14.63 9.49
N ILE A 208 -17.26 15.24 8.52
CA ILE A 208 -16.56 14.52 7.45
C ILE A 208 -15.48 13.60 8.03
N LEU A 209 -14.66 14.11 8.96
CA LEU A 209 -13.61 13.33 9.62
C LEU A 209 -14.19 12.20 10.47
N LYS A 210 -15.28 12.47 11.20
CA LYS A 210 -16.01 11.46 11.97
C LYS A 210 -16.51 10.32 11.09
N GLU A 211 -17.19 10.62 9.98
CA GLU A 211 -17.70 9.60 9.05
C GLU A 211 -16.55 8.77 8.45
N LYS A 212 -15.40 9.40 8.14
CA LYS A 212 -14.22 8.67 7.69
C LYS A 212 -13.70 7.73 8.79
N LEU A 213 -13.50 8.18 10.02
CA LEU A 213 -13.03 7.34 11.13
C LEU A 213 -13.97 6.17 11.45
N GLU A 214 -15.28 6.39 11.39
CA GLU A 214 -16.29 5.34 11.56
C GLU A 214 -16.25 4.31 10.42
N CYS A 215 -16.10 4.77 9.17
CA CYS A 215 -15.92 3.89 8.02
C CYS A 215 -14.65 3.03 8.14
N LEU A 216 -13.53 3.62 8.56
CA LEU A 216 -12.29 2.86 8.81
C LEU A 216 -12.49 1.84 9.94
N SER A 217 -13.14 2.22 11.04
CA SER A 217 -13.44 1.29 12.14
C SER A 217 -14.33 0.13 11.70
N GLN A 218 -15.37 0.39 10.91
CA GLN A 218 -16.29 -0.63 10.41
C GLN A 218 -15.63 -1.58 9.38
N ARG A 219 -14.79 -1.04 8.47
CA ARG A 219 -14.02 -1.87 7.52
C ARG A 219 -13.16 -2.90 8.25
N TYR A 220 -12.68 -2.55 9.43
CA TYR A 220 -11.87 -3.43 10.25
C TYR A 220 -12.69 -4.51 10.96
N GLU A 221 -13.83 -4.15 11.55
CA GLU A 221 -14.71 -5.10 12.25
C GLU A 221 -15.33 -6.17 11.33
N GLU A 222 -15.47 -5.86 10.02
CA GLU A 222 -16.15 -6.73 9.04
C GLU A 222 -15.25 -7.78 8.34
N ASP A 223 -13.98 -7.95 8.75
CA ASP A 223 -13.03 -8.97 8.24
C ASP A 223 -13.01 -9.08 6.69
N ARG A 224 -13.08 -7.93 6.00
CA ARG A 224 -13.05 -7.87 4.53
C ARG A 224 -11.60 -7.95 4.06
N GLU A 225 -11.31 -8.87 3.14
CA GLU A 225 -10.04 -9.03 2.40
C GLU A 225 -9.47 -7.73 1.76
N THR A 226 -10.24 -6.64 1.73
CA THR A 226 -9.74 -5.26 1.53
C THR A 226 -9.22 -4.68 2.84
N ALA A 227 -8.17 -5.29 3.39
CA ALA A 227 -7.51 -4.82 4.61
C ALA A 227 -7.24 -3.31 4.52
N LEU A 228 -7.59 -2.59 5.58
CA LEU A 228 -6.99 -1.27 5.83
C LEU A 228 -5.49 -1.46 5.79
N THR A 229 -4.79 -0.70 4.95
CA THR A 229 -3.33 -0.74 5.02
C THR A 229 -2.92 -0.07 6.32
N LEU A 230 -1.95 -0.64 7.04
CA LEU A 230 -1.38 -0.07 8.26
C LEU A 230 -0.96 1.40 8.02
N GLU A 231 -0.57 1.68 6.78
CA GLU A 231 -0.28 3.01 6.26
C GLU A 231 -1.49 3.96 6.30
N GLU A 232 -2.71 3.52 5.97
CA GLU A 232 -3.92 4.37 6.04
C GLU A 232 -4.21 4.80 7.49
N LEU A 233 -4.04 3.88 8.45
CA LEU A 233 -4.27 4.14 9.88
C LEU A 233 -3.17 5.04 10.46
N GLN A 234 -1.92 4.85 10.03
CA GLN A 234 -0.80 5.68 10.45
C GLN A 234 -0.90 7.12 9.92
N CYS A 235 -1.39 7.32 8.69
CA CYS A 235 -1.66 8.66 8.16
C CYS A 235 -2.72 9.41 8.99
N VAL A 236 -3.79 8.72 9.39
CA VAL A 236 -4.84 9.27 10.26
C VAL A 236 -4.30 9.64 11.64
N ARG A 237 -3.42 8.81 12.20
CA ARG A 237 -2.74 9.06 13.48
C ARG A 237 -1.94 10.36 13.46
N VAL A 238 -0.99 10.44 12.54
CA VAL A 238 -0.08 11.60 12.43
C VAL A 238 -0.87 12.88 12.18
N PHE A 239 -1.94 12.80 11.37
CA PHE A 239 -2.80 13.95 11.10
C PHE A 239 -3.54 14.45 12.35
N LEU A 240 -4.12 13.56 13.16
CA LEU A 240 -4.84 13.95 14.38
C LEU A 240 -3.90 14.44 15.49
N GLU A 241 -2.73 13.82 15.65
CA GLU A 241 -1.69 14.27 16.58
C GLU A 241 -1.18 15.68 16.24
N GLY A 242 -1.12 16.02 14.95
CA GLY A 242 -0.81 17.38 14.48
C GLY A 242 -1.94 18.41 14.66
N ASN A 243 -3.18 17.97 14.97
CA ASN A 243 -4.36 18.83 15.05
C ASN A 243 -5.15 18.61 16.37
N ASN A 244 -4.64 19.22 17.45
CA ASN A 244 -5.18 19.08 18.81
C ASN A 244 -6.69 19.37 18.96
N ASP A 245 -7.26 20.29 18.17
CA ASP A 245 -8.70 20.60 18.19
C ASP A 245 -9.54 19.45 17.62
N LEU A 246 -9.06 18.81 16.55
CA LEU A 246 -9.71 17.65 15.94
C LEU A 246 -9.55 16.41 16.81
N GLN A 247 -8.37 16.22 17.42
CA GLN A 247 -8.13 15.12 18.35
C GLN A 247 -9.09 15.17 19.55
N LYS A 248 -9.30 16.35 20.14
CA LYS A 248 -10.23 16.53 21.27
C LYS A 248 -11.68 16.33 20.88
N SER A 249 -12.09 16.82 19.71
CA SER A 249 -13.49 16.71 19.25
C SER A 249 -13.85 15.32 18.74
N LEU A 250 -12.88 14.54 18.27
CA LEU A 250 -13.05 13.20 17.71
C LEU A 250 -12.50 12.09 18.62
N ALA A 251 -12.24 12.38 19.90
CA ALA A 251 -11.62 11.44 20.83
C ALA A 251 -12.32 10.06 20.90
N PRO A 252 -13.67 9.97 20.96
CA PRO A 252 -14.34 8.66 21.01
C PRO A 252 -14.12 7.79 19.77
N GLN A 253 -14.04 8.41 18.58
CA GLN A 253 -13.77 7.72 17.32
C GLN A 253 -12.31 7.32 17.22
N TRP A 254 -11.42 8.18 17.71
CA TRP A 254 -9.99 7.95 17.74
C TRP A 254 -9.60 6.80 18.68
N GLU A 255 -10.18 6.75 19.88
CA GLU A 255 -9.96 5.66 20.85
C GLU A 255 -10.40 4.31 20.27
N ARG A 256 -11.57 4.27 19.63
CA ARG A 256 -12.07 3.05 18.98
C ARG A 256 -11.15 2.55 17.87
N LEU A 257 -10.64 3.46 17.03
CA LEU A 257 -9.73 3.12 15.95
C LEU A 257 -8.36 2.65 16.49
N THR A 258 -7.93 3.23 17.62
CA THR A 258 -6.69 2.84 18.32
C THR A 258 -6.81 1.45 18.91
N GLU A 259 -7.93 1.14 19.58
CA GLU A 259 -8.21 -0.21 20.11
C GLU A 259 -8.20 -1.26 18.99
N VAL A 260 -8.81 -0.92 17.86
CA VAL A 260 -8.79 -1.72 16.64
C VAL A 260 -7.36 -2.00 16.17
N GLN A 261 -6.50 -0.98 16.12
CA GLN A 261 -5.10 -1.09 15.72
C GLN A 261 -4.28 -1.96 16.69
N GLU A 262 -4.45 -1.77 18.00
CA GLU A 262 -3.73 -2.56 19.02
C GLU A 262 -4.08 -4.05 18.93
N ARG A 263 -5.33 -4.38 18.59
CA ARG A 263 -5.76 -5.75 18.31
C ARG A 263 -5.06 -6.33 17.08
N VAL A 264 -4.81 -5.55 16.02
CA VAL A 264 -4.01 -5.98 14.86
C VAL A 264 -2.59 -6.29 15.28
N ASP A 265 -1.96 -5.38 15.99
CA ASP A 265 -0.55 -5.52 16.36
C ASP A 265 -0.36 -6.75 17.25
N THR A 266 -1.31 -6.98 18.17
CA THR A 266 -1.35 -8.17 19.03
C THR A 266 -1.57 -9.45 18.22
N LEU A 267 -2.51 -9.47 17.27
CA LEU A 267 -2.77 -10.64 16.43
C LEU A 267 -1.60 -10.92 15.48
N THR A 268 -0.99 -9.89 14.92
CA THR A 268 0.21 -9.98 14.06
C THR A 268 1.37 -10.57 14.86
N PHE A 269 1.64 -10.03 16.05
CA PHE A 269 2.66 -10.58 16.94
C PHE A 269 2.38 -12.03 17.35
N ARG A 270 1.11 -12.38 17.61
CA ARG A 270 0.71 -13.77 17.91
C ARG A 270 0.88 -14.68 16.70
N VAL A 271 0.57 -14.22 15.50
CA VAL A 271 0.82 -14.95 14.25
C VAL A 271 2.31 -15.17 14.06
N ASP A 272 3.13 -14.14 14.20
CA ASP A 272 4.60 -14.23 14.12
C ASP A 272 5.16 -15.20 15.18
N THR A 273 4.63 -15.15 16.41
CA THR A 273 5.01 -16.06 17.50
C THR A 273 4.61 -17.50 17.22
N LEU A 274 3.41 -17.73 16.67
CA LEU A 274 2.93 -19.06 16.28
C LEU A 274 3.69 -19.60 15.06
N GLU A 275 4.07 -18.74 14.11
CA GLU A 275 4.94 -19.07 12.98
C GLU A 275 6.36 -19.43 13.43
N MET A 276 6.86 -18.83 14.52
CA MET A 276 8.13 -19.22 15.15
C MET A 276 8.05 -20.54 15.91
N ASN A 277 6.96 -20.77 16.65
CA ASN A 277 6.78 -21.98 17.47
C ASN A 277 6.45 -23.24 16.64
N THR A 278 5.88 -23.08 15.45
CA THR A 278 5.60 -24.21 14.53
C THR A 278 6.83 -24.68 13.74
N ARG A 279 7.98 -23.99 13.86
CA ARG A 279 9.27 -24.42 13.26
C ARG A 279 10.05 -25.41 14.11
N THR A 280 9.70 -25.59 15.38
CA THR A 280 10.40 -26.51 16.29
C THR A 280 9.63 -27.83 16.45
N HIS A 281 10.17 -28.87 15.80
CA HIS A 281 9.95 -30.30 16.08
C HIS A 281 8.50 -30.79 16.21
N ASP A 282 7.84 -31.06 15.07
CA ASP A 282 6.89 -32.16 14.99
C ASP A 282 6.85 -32.76 13.57
N PRO A 283 7.25 -34.03 13.34
CA PRO A 283 7.36 -34.61 11.99
C PRO A 283 6.03 -34.85 11.27
N GLU A 284 4.88 -34.63 11.91
CA GLU A 284 3.58 -35.09 11.38
C GLU A 284 2.68 -33.98 10.82
N PHE A 285 3.08 -32.71 10.95
CA PHE A 285 2.37 -31.57 10.36
C PHE A 285 3.29 -30.56 9.69
N SER A 286 4.23 -31.04 8.86
CA SER A 286 4.86 -30.18 7.84
C SER A 286 3.97 -30.12 6.61
N THR A 287 2.91 -29.31 6.69
CA THR A 287 2.33 -28.71 5.48
C THR A 287 2.55 -27.22 5.57
N ASP A 288 3.72 -26.81 5.07
CA ASP A 288 4.02 -25.42 4.72
C ASP A 288 2.75 -24.74 4.18
N ILE A 289 2.44 -23.56 4.70
CA ILE A 289 1.40 -22.70 4.15
C ILE A 289 1.90 -22.26 2.77
N LEU A 290 1.57 -23.07 1.77
CA LEU A 290 1.96 -22.89 0.38
C LEU A 290 1.26 -21.64 -0.19
N LYS A 291 1.99 -20.54 -0.37
CA LYS A 291 1.51 -19.25 -0.93
C LYS A 291 1.80 -19.08 -2.44
N TYR A 292 2.38 -20.08 -3.10
CA TYR A 292 2.84 -20.00 -4.50
C TYR A 292 1.75 -19.73 -5.54
N LYS A 293 0.54 -20.25 -5.30
CA LYS A 293 -0.62 -19.99 -6.16
C LYS A 293 -0.95 -18.49 -6.24
N ASN A 294 -0.90 -17.78 -5.10
CA ASN A 294 -1.16 -16.34 -5.05
C ASN A 294 -0.05 -15.55 -5.72
N HIS A 295 1.22 -15.93 -5.51
CA HIS A 295 2.35 -15.31 -6.18
C HIS A 295 2.29 -15.42 -7.71
N LEU A 296 1.81 -16.54 -8.25
CA LEU A 296 1.66 -16.68 -9.70
C LEU A 296 0.55 -15.77 -10.27
N TYR A 297 -0.54 -15.55 -9.51
CA TYR A 297 -1.57 -14.56 -9.88
C TYR A 297 -1.04 -13.13 -9.83
N GLU A 298 -0.29 -12.79 -8.78
CA GLU A 298 0.34 -11.47 -8.65
C GLU A 298 1.36 -11.21 -9.76
N GLU A 299 2.16 -12.21 -10.11
CA GLU A 299 3.15 -12.12 -11.18
C GLU A 299 2.48 -11.93 -12.54
N ALA A 300 1.41 -12.68 -12.84
CA ALA A 300 0.65 -12.50 -14.07
C ALA A 300 0.04 -11.09 -14.16
N ARG A 301 -0.48 -10.54 -13.06
CA ARG A 301 -1.01 -9.17 -13.02
C ARG A 301 0.08 -8.13 -13.21
N ARG A 302 1.24 -8.32 -12.57
CA ARG A 302 2.42 -7.44 -12.68
C ARG A 302 2.93 -7.35 -14.11
N GLN A 303 2.91 -8.46 -14.84
CA GLN A 303 3.43 -8.59 -16.20
C GLN A 303 2.35 -8.40 -17.29
N GLY A 304 1.10 -8.13 -16.91
CA GLY A 304 -0.03 -7.96 -17.84
C GLY A 304 -0.44 -9.25 -18.58
N TRP A 305 -0.16 -10.43 -18.01
CA TRP A 305 -0.55 -11.71 -18.60
C TRP A 305 -2.01 -12.07 -18.34
N PRO A 306 -2.63 -12.90 -19.21
CA PRO A 306 -3.93 -13.51 -18.92
C PRO A 306 -3.89 -14.29 -17.59
N GLU A 307 -5.01 -14.31 -16.87
CA GLU A 307 -5.08 -14.96 -15.56
C GLU A 307 -4.66 -16.45 -15.63
N PRO A 308 -3.77 -16.91 -14.73
CA PRO A 308 -3.37 -18.31 -14.66
C PRO A 308 -4.54 -19.27 -14.47
N VAL A 309 -4.67 -20.25 -15.36
CA VAL A 309 -5.75 -21.25 -15.32
C VAL A 309 -5.23 -22.54 -14.72
N PHE A 310 -5.73 -22.91 -13.54
CA PHE A 310 -5.37 -24.15 -12.84
C PHE A 310 -6.33 -25.29 -13.20
N SER A 311 -5.78 -26.49 -13.34
CA SER A 311 -6.50 -27.75 -13.53
C SER A 311 -5.75 -28.89 -12.85
N GLU A 312 -6.36 -30.06 -12.76
CA GLU A 312 -5.78 -31.24 -12.13
C GLU A 312 -6.03 -32.51 -12.93
N ILE A 313 -5.05 -33.40 -12.91
CA ILE A 313 -5.16 -34.78 -13.42
C ILE A 313 -5.31 -35.68 -12.20
N LYS A 314 -6.38 -36.48 -12.18
CA LYS A 314 -6.63 -37.43 -11.10
C LYS A 314 -5.84 -38.71 -11.35
N GLU A 315 -4.96 -39.06 -10.42
CA GLU A 315 -4.13 -40.27 -10.47
C GLU A 315 -4.47 -41.22 -9.30
N ALA A 316 -3.98 -42.46 -9.35
CA ALA A 316 -4.35 -43.51 -8.39
C ALA A 316 -4.08 -43.16 -6.91
N LEU A 317 -3.09 -42.32 -6.65
CA LEU A 317 -2.65 -41.92 -5.30
C LEU A 317 -2.87 -40.43 -5.00
N GLY A 318 -3.57 -39.68 -5.86
CA GLY A 318 -3.83 -38.26 -5.63
C GLY A 318 -4.12 -37.44 -6.88
N TYR A 319 -3.67 -36.19 -6.88
CA TYR A 319 -3.88 -35.19 -7.92
C TYR A 319 -2.53 -34.66 -8.38
N ARG A 320 -2.33 -34.58 -9.69
CA ARG A 320 -1.22 -33.86 -10.31
C ARG A 320 -1.75 -32.51 -10.80
N GLY A 321 -1.08 -31.42 -10.42
CA GLY A 321 -1.51 -30.07 -10.76
C GLY A 321 -1.09 -29.71 -12.19
N ARG A 322 -1.88 -28.87 -12.87
CA ARG A 322 -1.52 -28.28 -14.15
C ARG A 322 -1.92 -26.81 -14.15
N VAL A 323 -1.05 -25.92 -14.64
CA VAL A 323 -1.36 -24.49 -14.77
C VAL A 323 -0.98 -23.97 -16.14
N GLN A 324 -1.87 -23.21 -16.75
CA GLN A 324 -1.61 -22.48 -17.98
C GLN A 324 -1.37 -21.00 -17.66
N VAL A 325 -0.20 -20.48 -18.02
CA VAL A 325 0.19 -19.08 -17.82
C VAL A 325 1.06 -18.64 -19.00
N ARG A 326 0.83 -17.43 -19.54
CA ARG A 326 1.55 -16.92 -20.72
C ARG A 326 1.47 -17.85 -21.95
N GLY A 327 0.34 -18.56 -22.13
CA GLY A 327 0.15 -19.54 -23.21
C GLY A 327 0.95 -20.84 -23.04
N GLN A 328 1.85 -20.92 -22.06
CA GLN A 328 2.59 -22.13 -21.71
C GLN A 328 1.81 -22.94 -20.67
N THR A 329 1.94 -24.26 -20.74
CA THR A 329 1.30 -25.18 -19.80
C THR A 329 2.37 -25.89 -18.98
N PHE A 330 2.27 -25.78 -17.67
CA PHE A 330 3.14 -26.44 -16.70
C PHE A 330 2.38 -27.56 -16.02
N GLU A 331 3.03 -28.68 -15.83
CA GLU A 331 2.48 -29.84 -15.14
C GLU A 331 3.35 -30.19 -13.94
N GLY A 332 2.69 -30.48 -12.83
CA GLY A 332 3.33 -30.82 -11.57
C GLY A 332 4.11 -32.12 -11.69
N VAL A 333 5.26 -32.19 -11.02
CA VAL A 333 6.12 -33.38 -11.05
C VAL A 333 5.66 -34.39 -10.02
N GLN A 334 5.07 -33.93 -8.92
CA GLN A 334 4.61 -34.77 -7.83
C GLN A 334 3.08 -35.00 -7.85
N VAL A 335 2.68 -36.21 -7.47
CA VAL A 335 1.27 -36.55 -7.20
C VAL A 335 0.98 -36.18 -5.76
N CYS A 336 0.10 -35.20 -5.56
CA CYS A 336 -0.23 -34.72 -4.23
C CYS A 336 -1.55 -35.30 -3.72
N PRO A 337 -1.71 -35.54 -2.41
CA PRO A 337 -2.95 -36.12 -1.87
C PRO A 337 -4.22 -35.26 -2.10
N LYS A 338 -4.06 -33.94 -2.29
CA LYS A 338 -5.16 -32.97 -2.45
C LYS A 338 -4.91 -32.09 -3.67
N SER A 339 -5.98 -31.76 -4.41
CA SER A 339 -5.92 -30.82 -5.55
C SER A 339 -5.30 -29.47 -5.16
N LYS A 340 -5.58 -28.97 -3.95
CA LYS A 340 -4.98 -27.73 -3.43
C LYS A 340 -3.45 -27.78 -3.32
N THR A 341 -2.87 -28.88 -2.87
CA THR A 341 -1.40 -29.00 -2.75
C THR A 341 -0.75 -29.23 -4.12
N ALA A 342 -1.46 -29.93 -5.03
CA ALA A 342 -1.05 -30.10 -6.41
C ALA A 342 -0.97 -28.76 -7.17
N HIS A 343 -1.95 -27.86 -6.98
CA HIS A 343 -1.93 -26.51 -7.57
C HIS A 343 -0.80 -25.63 -7.05
N GLN A 344 -0.37 -25.84 -5.80
CA GLN A 344 0.70 -25.06 -5.20
C GLN A 344 2.08 -25.50 -5.70
N GLU A 345 2.29 -26.81 -5.83
CA GLU A 345 3.52 -27.37 -6.38
C GLU A 345 3.71 -26.93 -7.84
N VAL A 346 2.65 -27.02 -8.67
CA VAL A 346 2.74 -26.60 -10.06
C VAL A 346 2.92 -25.08 -10.21
N ALA A 347 2.35 -24.29 -9.30
CA ALA A 347 2.57 -22.84 -9.28
C ALA A 347 4.03 -22.47 -8.97
N LYS A 348 4.67 -23.19 -8.04
CA LYS A 348 6.09 -23.01 -7.71
C LYS A 348 6.99 -23.36 -8.90
N LEU A 349 6.67 -24.44 -9.60
CA LEU A 349 7.39 -24.86 -10.81
C LEU A 349 7.28 -23.82 -11.92
N ALA A 350 6.05 -23.35 -12.21
CA ALA A 350 5.80 -22.33 -13.22
C ALA A 350 6.59 -21.05 -12.93
N LEU A 351 6.56 -20.54 -11.69
CA LEU A 351 7.32 -19.34 -11.29
C LEU A 351 8.83 -19.51 -11.48
N SER A 352 9.36 -20.68 -11.13
CA SER A 352 10.80 -20.97 -11.23
C SER A 352 11.26 -21.04 -12.68
N GLN A 353 10.43 -21.59 -13.58
CA GLN A 353 10.77 -21.70 -14.99
C GLN A 353 10.62 -20.36 -15.73
N LEU A 354 9.56 -19.60 -15.43
CA LEU A 354 9.36 -18.27 -16.01
C LEU A 354 10.48 -17.30 -15.63
N ALA A 355 11.06 -17.42 -14.43
CA ALA A 355 12.22 -16.64 -14.02
C ALA A 355 13.49 -16.97 -14.85
N LYS A 356 13.70 -18.25 -15.17
CA LYS A 356 14.84 -18.70 -15.99
C LYS A 356 14.71 -18.29 -17.45
N ASP A 357 13.50 -18.34 -18.00
CA ASP A 357 13.20 -17.93 -19.37
C ASP A 357 13.40 -16.40 -19.55
N CYS A 358 13.23 -15.61 -18.48
CA CYS A 358 13.46 -14.17 -18.50
C CYS A 358 14.96 -13.82 -18.45
N ALA A 359 15.76 -14.61 -17.74
CA ALA A 359 17.22 -14.44 -17.65
C ALA A 359 17.95 -14.84 -18.94
N SER A 360 17.43 -15.81 -19.68
CA SER A 360 18.02 -16.29 -20.94
C SER A 360 17.74 -15.39 -22.14
N LEU A 361 16.69 -14.56 -22.10
CA LEU A 361 16.40 -13.57 -23.14
C LEU A 361 17.24 -12.29 -23.03
N SER A 362 17.83 -11.99 -21.86
CA SER A 362 18.68 -10.81 -21.68
C SER A 362 20.12 -10.98 -22.16
N GLU A 363 20.58 -12.21 -22.40
CA GLU A 363 21.96 -12.50 -22.86
C GLU A 363 22.12 -12.48 -24.39
N LEU A 364 21.03 -12.63 -25.15
CA LEU A 364 21.05 -12.63 -26.62
C LEU A 364 20.92 -11.24 -27.27
N ALA A 365 20.77 -10.17 -26.47
CA ALA A 365 20.50 -8.83 -26.96
C ALA A 365 21.75 -7.92 -27.10
N ASN A 366 22.95 -8.39 -26.75
CA ASN A 366 24.16 -7.55 -26.66
C ASN A 366 25.16 -7.67 -27.82
N ASP A 367 24.91 -8.48 -28.83
CA ASP A 367 25.82 -8.60 -29.99
C ASP A 367 25.08 -8.27 -31.29
N THR A 368 25.17 -7.03 -31.78
CA THR A 368 25.41 -6.62 -33.19
C THR A 368 25.36 -5.08 -33.32
N GLU A 369 26.41 -4.52 -33.92
CA GLU A 369 26.78 -3.11 -34.09
C GLU A 369 25.91 -2.28 -35.07
N GLU A 370 25.93 -0.96 -34.80
CA GLU A 370 26.06 0.23 -35.70
C GLU A 370 25.20 0.41 -36.98
N GLY A 371 24.66 1.64 -37.14
CA GLY A 371 24.40 2.22 -38.46
C GLY A 371 23.20 3.16 -38.60
N GLU A 372 23.45 4.46 -38.44
CA GLU A 372 22.88 5.62 -39.16
C GLU A 372 21.36 5.95 -39.18
N ALA A 373 21.12 7.26 -39.22
CA ALA A 373 19.87 7.97 -39.06
C ALA A 373 18.86 7.83 -40.22
N SER A 374 17.56 7.80 -39.92
CA SER A 374 16.56 8.75 -40.46
C SER A 374 15.16 8.50 -39.90
N SER A 375 14.42 9.59 -39.79
CA SER A 375 13.04 9.78 -39.32
C SER A 375 11.99 8.86 -39.98
N SER A 376 11.09 8.27 -39.17
CA SER A 376 9.64 8.42 -39.36
C SER A 376 8.85 7.82 -38.18
N GLN A 377 7.68 8.43 -37.94
CA GLN A 377 6.70 8.13 -36.90
C GLN A 377 6.16 6.70 -36.95
N THR A 378 5.92 6.09 -35.78
CA THR A 378 4.76 5.22 -35.52
C THR A 378 4.60 4.96 -34.02
N ASP A 379 3.36 4.96 -33.57
CA ASP A 379 2.89 4.93 -32.19
C ASP A 379 3.34 3.71 -31.37
N GLN A 380 3.79 3.98 -30.13
CA GLN A 380 3.76 3.02 -29.02
C GLN A 380 3.39 3.72 -27.69
N PRO A 381 2.76 2.99 -26.75
CA PRO A 381 1.97 3.53 -25.66
C PRO A 381 2.83 4.19 -24.58
N GLN A 382 2.42 5.40 -24.18
CA GLN A 382 3.07 6.18 -23.15
C GLN A 382 3.05 5.45 -21.80
N SER A 383 4.24 5.19 -21.27
CA SER A 383 4.47 4.73 -19.92
C SER A 383 3.84 5.68 -18.90
N LEU A 384 2.99 5.15 -18.02
CA LEU A 384 2.49 5.84 -16.84
C LEU A 384 3.66 6.11 -15.89
N SER A 385 4.15 7.35 -15.86
CA SER A 385 5.09 7.81 -14.84
C SER A 385 4.37 7.92 -13.49
N CYS A 386 4.66 7.02 -12.57
CA CYS A 386 4.20 7.09 -11.19
C CYS A 386 4.88 8.26 -10.46
N THR A 387 4.17 9.37 -10.23
CA THR A 387 4.64 10.48 -9.40
C THR A 387 4.11 10.34 -7.98
N GLY A 388 4.69 9.41 -7.22
CA GLY A 388 4.58 9.37 -5.75
C GLY A 388 5.82 9.97 -5.08
N PRO A 389 5.81 10.19 -3.74
CA PRO A 389 7.01 10.62 -3.02
C PRO A 389 8.12 9.57 -3.15
N VAL A 390 9.34 10.05 -3.38
CA VAL A 390 10.53 9.24 -3.60
C VAL A 390 11.41 9.32 -2.34
N PHE A 391 11.48 8.21 -1.61
CA PHE A 391 12.23 8.08 -0.37
C PHE A 391 13.63 7.53 -0.65
N PHE A 392 14.64 8.19 -0.12
CA PHE A 392 16.03 7.73 -0.20
C PHE A 392 16.46 7.26 1.18
N GLY A 393 16.83 5.98 1.27
CA GLY A 393 17.26 5.36 2.51
C GLY A 393 18.78 5.45 2.68
N SER A 394 19.21 5.63 3.92
CA SER A 394 20.59 5.37 4.32
C SER A 394 20.60 4.52 5.59
N VAL A 395 21.71 3.80 5.80
CA VAL A 395 21.94 3.03 7.03
C VAL A 395 23.33 3.32 7.55
N THR A 396 23.41 3.70 8.83
CA THR A 396 24.65 3.88 9.57
C THR A 396 24.87 2.69 10.48
N VAL A 397 26.03 2.06 10.36
CA VAL A 397 26.44 0.91 11.18
C VAL A 397 27.76 1.23 11.85
N VAL A 398 27.93 0.86 13.12
CA VAL A 398 29.23 1.00 13.79
C VAL A 398 29.98 -0.31 13.60
N LEU A 399 31.13 -0.24 12.94
CA LEU A 399 31.94 -1.42 12.62
C LEU A 399 33.21 -1.42 13.44
N LYS A 400 33.63 -2.60 13.86
CA LYS A 400 34.95 -2.87 14.43
C LYS A 400 35.58 -4.01 13.64
N THR A 401 36.55 -3.70 12.78
CA THR A 401 37.12 -4.68 11.85
C THR A 401 38.62 -4.49 11.65
N ASP A 402 39.31 -5.60 11.44
CA ASP A 402 40.73 -5.64 11.07
C ASP A 402 40.82 -5.86 9.55
N ILE A 403 41.46 -4.95 8.83
CA ILE A 403 41.59 -4.96 7.36
C ILE A 403 43.04 -5.26 7.02
N THR A 404 43.30 -6.40 6.37
CA THR A 404 44.65 -6.83 6.01
C THR A 404 44.98 -6.55 4.53
N SER A 405 46.25 -6.28 4.23
CA SER A 405 46.75 -6.08 2.87
C SER A 405 46.62 -7.32 1.97
N GLY A 406 46.31 -8.49 2.53
CA GLY A 406 46.19 -9.78 1.81
C GLY A 406 47.49 -10.58 1.85
N GLU A 407 47.81 -11.29 0.75
CA GLU A 407 49.09 -12.00 0.55
C GLU A 407 50.28 -11.05 0.71
N GLY A 408 51.44 -11.61 1.08
CA GLY A 408 52.64 -10.83 1.42
C GLY A 408 53.12 -9.94 0.28
N HIS A 409 53.33 -8.65 0.55
CA HIS A 409 53.76 -7.66 -0.45
C HIS A 409 55.27 -7.52 -0.48
N SER A 410 55.83 -7.20 -1.64
CA SER A 410 57.28 -7.06 -1.84
C SER A 410 57.89 -5.85 -1.12
N GLY A 411 57.07 -4.85 -0.79
CA GLY A 411 57.50 -3.64 -0.09
C GLY A 411 56.51 -3.19 0.99
N MET A 412 57.06 -2.60 2.06
CA MET A 412 56.28 -2.04 3.17
C MET A 412 55.24 -1.01 2.70
N THR A 413 55.63 -0.10 1.80
CA THR A 413 54.73 0.95 1.28
C THR A 413 53.57 0.36 0.48
N GLU A 414 53.82 -0.72 -0.27
CA GLU A 414 52.83 -1.43 -1.07
C GLU A 414 51.80 -2.14 -0.18
N ALA A 415 52.26 -2.80 0.89
CA ALA A 415 51.39 -3.42 1.89
C ALA A 415 50.47 -2.39 2.56
N VAL A 416 51.01 -1.24 2.97
CA VAL A 416 50.25 -0.15 3.59
C VAL A 416 49.22 0.43 2.61
N GLN A 417 49.64 0.75 1.38
CA GLN A 417 48.75 1.23 0.33
C GLN A 417 47.60 0.25 0.04
N SER A 418 47.89 -1.05 -0.05
CA SER A 418 46.88 -2.08 -0.27
C SER A 418 45.84 -2.15 0.86
N ALA A 419 46.28 -2.08 2.12
CA ALA A 419 45.37 -2.09 3.27
C ALA A 419 44.47 -0.83 3.30
N TYR A 420 45.04 0.36 3.08
CA TYR A 420 44.26 1.61 3.02
C TYR A 420 43.34 1.67 1.82
N LYS A 421 43.71 1.10 0.66
CA LYS A 421 42.82 0.99 -0.50
C LYS A 421 41.57 0.16 -0.17
N LYS A 422 41.72 -0.97 0.51
CA LYS A 422 40.58 -1.79 0.94
C LYS A 422 39.67 -1.06 1.92
N LEU A 423 40.24 -0.32 2.87
CA LEU A 423 39.47 0.50 3.80
C LEU A 423 38.76 1.67 3.08
N ALA A 424 39.41 2.31 2.11
CA ALA A 424 38.81 3.37 1.30
C ALA A 424 37.61 2.88 0.49
N LEU A 425 37.72 1.70 -0.13
CA LEU A 425 36.62 1.06 -0.86
C LEU A 425 35.45 0.69 0.07
N LEU A 426 35.74 0.27 1.30
CA LEU A 426 34.73 -0.02 2.32
C LEU A 426 33.96 1.25 2.75
N LEU A 427 34.65 2.39 2.80
CA LEU A 427 34.11 3.71 3.17
C LEU A 427 33.51 4.48 1.98
N ASP A 428 33.50 3.90 0.78
CA ASP A 428 33.02 4.52 -0.46
C ASP A 428 33.74 5.84 -0.79
N LEU A 429 35.05 5.88 -0.53
CA LEU A 429 35.91 7.04 -0.78
C LEU A 429 36.43 7.05 -2.23
N PRO A 430 36.59 8.24 -2.85
CA PRO A 430 36.96 8.34 -4.26
C PRO A 430 38.38 7.81 -4.52
N GLU A 431 38.57 7.15 -5.66
CA GLU A 431 39.87 6.59 -6.10
C GLU A 431 40.88 7.67 -6.56
N SER A 432 40.55 8.95 -6.45
CA SER A 432 41.26 10.05 -7.13
C SER A 432 42.43 10.67 -6.35
N ALA A 433 42.88 10.08 -5.25
CA ALA A 433 43.99 10.63 -4.47
C ALA A 433 45.31 9.93 -4.74
N SER A 434 46.40 10.69 -4.71
CA SER A 434 47.77 10.20 -4.74
C SER A 434 48.12 9.26 -3.58
N SER A 435 47.27 9.16 -2.55
CA SER A 435 47.49 8.34 -1.34
C SER A 435 46.16 7.98 -0.66
N TYR A 436 45.76 6.69 -0.66
CA TYR A 436 44.54 6.24 0.04
C TYR A 436 44.61 6.47 1.55
N LYS A 437 45.82 6.50 2.12
CA LYS A 437 46.06 6.78 3.53
C LYS A 437 45.57 8.17 3.92
N ASP A 438 45.90 9.17 3.10
CA ASP A 438 45.54 10.57 3.39
C ASP A 438 44.03 10.78 3.28
N VAL A 439 43.36 10.15 2.30
CA VAL A 439 41.91 10.23 2.14
C VAL A 439 41.17 9.60 3.32
N VAL A 440 41.64 8.44 3.79
CA VAL A 440 41.04 7.77 4.95
C VAL A 440 41.26 8.58 6.23
N LEU A 441 42.45 9.13 6.45
CA LEU A 441 42.73 9.97 7.62
C LEU A 441 41.91 11.27 7.61
N GLU A 442 41.79 11.93 6.46
CA GLU A 442 40.94 13.11 6.31
C GLU A 442 39.46 12.79 6.56
N HIS A 443 38.99 11.65 6.06
CA HIS A 443 37.62 11.17 6.30
C HIS A 443 37.36 10.90 7.78
N CYS A 444 38.29 10.24 8.47
CA CYS A 444 38.24 10.02 9.92
C CYS A 444 38.17 11.36 10.67
N HIS A 445 38.99 12.34 10.29
CA HIS A 445 39.01 13.65 10.91
C HIS A 445 37.69 14.42 10.73
N THR A 446 37.14 14.43 9.51
CA THR A 446 35.89 15.14 9.20
C THR A 446 34.68 14.55 9.93
N ARG A 447 34.70 13.24 10.21
CA ARG A 447 33.61 12.53 10.88
C ARG A 447 33.80 12.34 12.38
N ASP A 448 34.85 12.91 12.98
CA ASP A 448 35.21 12.72 14.40
C ASP A 448 35.34 11.23 14.78
N VAL A 449 35.93 10.44 13.88
CA VAL A 449 36.18 9.00 14.06
C VAL A 449 37.67 8.80 14.33
N PRO A 450 38.06 7.94 15.29
CA PRO A 450 39.46 7.66 15.53
C PRO A 450 40.14 7.10 14.27
N PRO A 451 41.39 7.52 13.96
CA PRO A 451 42.13 6.99 12.84
C PRO A 451 42.41 5.49 13.03
N PRO A 452 42.49 4.70 11.94
CA PRO A 452 42.76 3.27 12.05
C PRO A 452 44.14 3.00 12.66
N GLU A 453 44.24 2.02 13.56
CA GLU A 453 45.53 1.58 14.11
C GLU A 453 46.28 0.77 13.04
N GLU A 454 47.44 1.26 12.60
CA GLU A 454 48.28 0.62 11.58
C GLU A 454 49.31 -0.30 12.24
N ALA A 455 49.32 -1.58 11.85
CA ALA A 455 50.33 -2.54 12.27
C ALA A 455 50.96 -3.21 11.03
N VAL A 456 52.26 -3.02 10.83
CA VAL A 456 53.02 -3.66 9.74
C VAL A 456 53.89 -4.77 10.31
N GLN A 457 53.79 -5.95 9.72
CA GLN A 457 54.63 -7.10 10.02
C GLN A 457 55.50 -7.43 8.81
N SER A 458 56.74 -7.84 9.07
CA SER A 458 57.69 -8.27 8.04
C SER A 458 58.06 -9.73 8.26
N ASP A 459 57.97 -10.55 7.23
CA ASP A 459 58.51 -11.90 7.20
C ASP A 459 59.94 -11.85 6.66
N ALA A 460 60.91 -12.20 7.52
CA ALA A 460 62.33 -12.15 7.16
C ALA A 460 62.76 -13.32 6.25
N GLU A 461 62.02 -14.42 6.22
CA GLU A 461 62.32 -15.61 5.41
C GLU A 461 61.77 -15.43 3.99
N GLU A 462 60.53 -14.95 3.86
CA GLU A 462 59.85 -14.75 2.58
C GLU A 462 60.08 -13.35 1.97
N LYS A 463 60.73 -12.43 2.70
CA LYS A 463 60.90 -11.01 2.33
C LYS A 463 59.59 -10.32 1.96
N THR A 464 58.53 -10.62 2.71
CA THR A 464 57.21 -10.05 2.48
C THR A 464 56.75 -9.17 3.63
N TYR A 465 55.88 -8.21 3.32
CA TYR A 465 55.28 -7.29 4.27
C TYR A 465 53.76 -7.46 4.27
N GLN A 466 53.16 -7.46 5.46
CA GLN A 466 51.71 -7.44 5.62
C GLN A 466 51.31 -6.28 6.53
N CYS A 467 50.31 -5.51 6.11
CA CYS A 467 49.75 -4.42 6.90
C CYS A 467 48.34 -4.80 7.35
N THR A 468 48.04 -4.56 8.62
CA THR A 468 46.72 -4.71 9.22
C THR A 468 46.28 -3.37 9.78
N LEU A 469 45.09 -2.91 9.36
CA LEU A 469 44.44 -1.70 9.86
C LEU A 469 43.29 -2.10 10.77
N ARG A 470 43.33 -1.70 12.05
CA ARG A 470 42.18 -1.85 12.94
C ARG A 470 41.33 -0.60 12.89
N PHE A 471 40.13 -0.72 12.32
CA PHE A 471 39.18 0.38 12.19
C PHE A 471 37.99 0.19 13.13
N THR A 472 37.62 1.24 13.86
CA THR A 472 36.39 1.29 14.66
C THR A 472 35.65 2.59 14.42
N GLY A 473 34.44 2.55 13.87
CA GLY A 473 33.69 3.77 13.60
C GLY A 473 32.37 3.56 12.86
N PRO A 474 31.51 4.60 12.82
CA PRO A 474 30.28 4.61 12.06
C PRO A 474 30.53 4.72 10.55
N ILE A 475 29.95 3.81 9.77
CA ILE A 475 29.92 3.84 8.31
C ILE A 475 28.47 4.01 7.85
N THR A 476 28.23 4.98 6.96
CA THR A 476 26.89 5.26 6.40
C THR A 476 26.83 4.83 4.94
N PHE A 477 25.88 3.97 4.61
CA PHE A 477 25.61 3.53 3.24
C PHE A 477 24.40 4.28 2.70
N TYR A 478 24.58 4.94 1.55
CA TYR A 478 23.53 5.70 0.88
C TYR A 478 22.99 4.91 -0.33
N VAL A 479 21.69 5.02 -0.57
CA VAL A 479 21.05 4.44 -1.75
C VAL A 479 20.71 5.56 -2.74
N PRO A 480 21.30 5.59 -3.94
CA PRO A 480 21.01 6.61 -4.95
C PRO A 480 19.66 6.40 -5.63
N GLU A 481 19.13 5.17 -5.60
CA GLU A 481 17.80 4.84 -6.13
C GLU A 481 16.72 5.10 -5.07
N GLY A 482 15.78 5.96 -5.43
CA GLY A 482 14.66 6.26 -4.56
C GLY A 482 13.54 5.23 -4.64
N SER A 483 12.81 5.07 -3.53
CA SER A 483 11.73 4.10 -3.38
C SER A 483 10.40 4.80 -3.09
N SER A 484 9.29 4.23 -3.56
CA SER A 484 7.94 4.75 -3.26
C SER A 484 7.47 4.46 -1.83
N LYS A 485 8.24 3.69 -1.03
CA LYS A 485 7.94 3.34 0.37
C LYS A 485 9.17 3.47 1.26
N LYS A 486 9.04 4.09 2.45
CA LYS A 486 10.12 4.19 3.45
C LYS A 486 10.69 2.83 3.87
N LYS A 487 9.82 1.84 4.13
CA LYS A 487 10.25 0.47 4.51
C LYS A 487 11.11 -0.18 3.42
N GLN A 488 10.77 0.04 2.15
CA GLN A 488 11.56 -0.48 1.02
C GLN A 488 12.89 0.28 0.88
N ALA A 489 12.92 1.59 1.13
CA ALA A 489 14.15 2.37 1.18
C ALA A 489 15.12 1.85 2.27
N CYS A 490 14.60 1.53 3.47
CA CYS A 490 15.39 0.88 4.53
C CYS A 490 15.89 -0.52 4.10
N GLN A 491 15.05 -1.33 3.43
CA GLN A 491 15.46 -2.65 2.93
C GLN A 491 16.53 -2.56 1.84
N GLN A 492 16.45 -1.56 0.96
CA GLN A 492 17.49 -1.30 -0.05
C GLN A 492 18.79 -0.83 0.61
N ALA A 493 18.71 0.07 1.60
CA ALA A 493 19.89 0.52 2.35
C ALA A 493 20.57 -0.64 3.08
N ALA A 494 19.76 -1.51 3.73
CA ALA A 494 20.27 -2.72 4.37
C ALA A 494 20.89 -3.70 3.36
N LYS A 495 20.29 -3.85 2.16
CA LYS A 495 20.83 -4.69 1.09
C LYS A 495 22.18 -4.18 0.61
N VAL A 496 22.32 -2.87 0.36
CA VAL A 496 23.59 -2.25 -0.05
C VAL A 496 24.64 -2.45 1.03
N ALA A 497 24.30 -2.20 2.30
CA ALA A 497 25.21 -2.45 3.41
C ALA A 497 25.64 -3.92 3.50
N LEU A 498 24.72 -4.89 3.37
CA LEU A 498 25.05 -6.32 3.36
C LEU A 498 25.97 -6.72 2.20
N GLN A 499 25.77 -6.15 1.01
CA GLN A 499 26.63 -6.41 -0.15
C GLN A 499 28.04 -5.87 0.08
N ARG A 500 28.15 -4.62 0.54
CA ARG A 500 29.44 -3.96 0.81
C ARG A 500 30.19 -4.58 1.98
N LEU A 501 29.45 -5.08 2.97
CA LEU A 501 30.01 -5.73 4.16
C LEU A 501 30.17 -7.24 4.00
N SER A 502 29.85 -7.83 2.85
CA SER A 502 29.93 -9.29 2.64
C SER A 502 31.34 -9.87 2.91
N GLY A 503 32.39 -9.10 2.61
CA GLY A 503 33.78 -9.45 2.91
C GLY A 503 34.18 -9.32 4.39
N VAL A 504 33.38 -8.63 5.20
CA VAL A 504 33.65 -8.36 6.63
C VAL A 504 32.72 -9.20 7.52
N LEU A 505 31.42 -9.26 7.19
CA LEU A 505 30.36 -9.92 7.96
C LEU A 505 30.07 -11.36 7.50
N GLY A 506 30.64 -11.79 6.38
CA GLY A 506 30.35 -13.07 5.74
C GLY A 506 29.14 -13.00 4.79
N SER A 507 29.14 -13.85 3.76
CA SER A 507 28.06 -13.91 2.77
C SER A 507 26.92 -14.82 3.24
N LYS A 508 25.71 -14.28 3.38
CA LYS A 508 24.48 -15.04 3.69
C LYS A 508 23.46 -14.77 2.58
N GLU A 509 22.96 -15.81 1.91
CA GLU A 509 21.88 -15.66 0.94
C GLU A 509 20.59 -15.23 1.64
N VAL A 510 20.07 -14.05 1.28
CA VAL A 510 18.83 -13.50 1.85
C VAL A 510 17.68 -13.73 0.88
N MET A 511 16.80 -14.67 1.20
CA MET A 511 15.56 -14.92 0.44
C MET A 511 14.43 -14.05 0.98
N GLY A 512 13.69 -13.37 0.08
CA GLY A 512 12.39 -12.75 0.42
C GLY A 512 12.42 -11.32 0.99
N GLY A 513 13.50 -10.55 0.84
CA GLY A 513 13.49 -9.11 1.14
C GLY A 513 13.66 -8.71 2.61
N ASN A 514 14.18 -9.60 3.46
CA ASN A 514 14.39 -9.38 4.91
C ASN A 514 15.82 -8.87 5.25
N TYR A 515 16.38 -7.97 4.45
CA TYR A 515 17.75 -7.48 4.57
C TYR A 515 18.03 -6.74 5.89
N VAL A 516 17.07 -5.97 6.40
CA VAL A 516 17.21 -5.23 7.67
C VAL A 516 17.47 -6.17 8.85
N SER A 517 16.70 -7.26 8.95
CA SER A 517 16.84 -8.23 10.04
C SER A 517 18.16 -9.01 9.92
N THR A 518 18.53 -9.42 8.70
CA THR A 518 19.80 -10.12 8.47
C THR A 518 21.01 -9.25 8.79
N LEU A 519 21.01 -7.97 8.40
CA LEU A 519 22.09 -7.04 8.74
C LEU A 519 22.25 -6.90 10.25
N LYS A 520 21.13 -6.75 10.96
CA LYS A 520 21.12 -6.68 12.42
C LYS A 520 21.69 -7.95 13.06
N GLU A 521 21.24 -9.14 12.64
CA GLU A 521 21.74 -10.42 13.16
C GLU A 521 23.25 -10.58 12.96
N LEU A 522 23.77 -10.23 11.77
CA LEU A 522 25.20 -10.36 11.47
C LEU A 522 26.05 -9.37 12.28
N LEU A 523 25.57 -8.14 12.50
CA LEU A 523 26.22 -7.14 13.34
C LEU A 523 26.20 -7.56 14.83
N GLU A 524 25.07 -8.08 15.32
CA GLU A 524 24.95 -8.59 16.70
C GLU A 524 25.85 -9.81 16.94
N ALA A 525 26.03 -10.67 15.93
CA ALA A 525 26.91 -11.83 16.01
C ALA A 525 28.40 -11.47 16.09
N GLN A 526 28.85 -10.42 15.38
CA GLN A 526 30.25 -9.98 15.43
C GLN A 526 30.55 -9.07 16.61
N THR A 527 29.60 -8.21 16.99
CA THR A 527 29.82 -7.16 17.99
C THR A 527 28.60 -6.99 18.90
N PRO A 528 28.39 -7.89 19.89
CA PRO A 528 27.18 -7.92 20.72
C PRO A 528 26.95 -6.68 21.60
N GLN A 529 27.97 -5.85 21.80
CA GLN A 529 27.93 -4.65 22.66
C GLN A 529 27.90 -3.33 21.88
N LEU A 530 27.91 -3.36 20.54
CA LEU A 530 27.86 -2.13 19.72
C LEU A 530 26.42 -1.72 19.39
N ASP A 531 26.25 -0.43 19.09
CA ASP A 531 24.95 0.17 18.77
C ASP A 531 24.30 -0.49 17.55
N LYS A 532 22.97 -0.64 17.62
CA LYS A 532 22.14 -1.20 16.54
C LYS A 532 22.26 -0.35 15.28
N PRO A 533 22.12 -0.95 14.07
CA PRO A 533 22.12 -0.20 12.82
C PRO A 533 21.04 0.88 12.83
N ALA A 534 21.44 2.12 12.56
CA ALA A 534 20.57 3.29 12.51
C ALA A 534 20.15 3.58 11.07
N TYR A 535 18.86 3.71 10.82
CA TYR A 535 18.32 3.98 9.48
C TYR A 535 17.79 5.40 9.41
N ASP A 536 18.11 6.10 8.33
CA ASP A 536 17.54 7.40 8.01
C ASP A 536 16.87 7.35 6.64
N VAL A 537 15.79 8.10 6.47
CA VAL A 537 15.01 8.15 5.23
C VAL A 537 14.67 9.60 4.92
N THR A 538 15.28 10.12 3.86
CA THR A 538 15.05 11.48 3.38
C THR A 538 13.94 11.50 2.32
N ASP A 539 13.10 12.54 2.38
CA ASP A 539 12.02 12.79 1.43
C ASP A 539 12.43 13.97 0.54
N ARG A 540 12.62 13.73 -0.77
CA ARG A 540 12.75 14.84 -1.73
C ARG A 540 11.36 15.25 -2.21
N GLY A 541 10.70 16.09 -1.43
CA GLY A 541 9.64 16.96 -1.93
C GLY A 541 10.20 17.92 -2.97
N ARG A 542 9.51 18.05 -4.10
CA ARG A 542 9.93 18.80 -5.30
C ARG A 542 10.34 20.25 -4.96
N GLY A 543 11.65 20.53 -4.97
CA GLY A 543 12.19 21.89 -5.01
C GLY A 543 13.54 22.08 -4.30
N ALA A 544 14.64 21.80 -5.00
CA ALA A 544 15.96 22.47 -4.97
C ALA A 544 17.12 21.50 -5.25
N GLY A 545 18.02 21.90 -6.16
CA GLY A 545 19.42 21.49 -6.17
C GLY A 545 19.76 20.22 -6.93
N GLU A 546 20.32 20.44 -8.12
CA GLU A 546 21.21 19.53 -8.85
C GLU A 546 22.28 18.95 -7.91
N VAL A 547 22.52 17.64 -7.98
CA VAL A 547 23.63 16.99 -7.27
C VAL A 547 24.88 17.27 -8.09
N THR A 548 25.70 18.23 -7.67
CA THR A 548 27.10 18.27 -8.11
C THR A 548 27.91 17.29 -7.26
N GLU A 549 28.80 16.56 -7.92
CA GLU A 549 29.82 15.68 -7.34
C GLU A 549 30.72 16.41 -6.33
N ARG A 550 30.24 16.56 -5.10
CA ARG A 550 31.01 16.77 -3.87
C ARG A 550 30.03 16.83 -2.70
N GLY A 551 30.09 15.82 -1.85
CA GLY A 551 29.29 15.74 -0.63
C GLY A 551 29.78 16.70 0.46
N GLU A 552 29.47 17.99 0.32
CA GLU A 552 29.59 18.96 1.41
C GLU A 552 28.35 19.86 1.47
N TRP A 553 27.64 19.81 2.59
CA TRP A 553 26.55 20.74 2.92
C TRP A 553 27.15 21.99 3.54
N ARG A 554 27.14 23.12 2.83
CA ARG A 554 27.31 24.44 3.44
C ARG A 554 25.95 25.13 3.54
N ASN A 555 25.56 25.49 4.77
CA ASN A 555 24.42 26.35 5.04
C ASN A 555 24.63 27.69 4.34
N VAL A 556 23.64 28.13 3.56
CA VAL A 556 23.56 29.51 3.08
C VAL A 556 22.32 30.11 3.74
N GLU A 557 22.57 30.97 4.73
CA GLU A 557 21.59 31.94 5.21
C GLU A 557 21.25 32.91 4.06
N GLY A 558 19.95 33.16 3.87
CA GLY A 558 19.39 34.13 2.94
C GLY A 558 17.90 34.32 3.19
#